data_AF-T2IF25-F1
#
_entry.id   AF-T2IF25-F1
#
_cell.length_a   1.000
_cell.length_b   1.000
_cell.length_c   1.000
_cell.angle_alpha   90.00
_cell.angle_beta   90.00
_cell.angle_gamma   90.00
#
_symmetry.space_group_name_H-M   'P 1'
#
loop_
_entity.id
_entity.type
_entity.pdbx_description
1 polymer ?
#
loop_
_entity_poly.entity_id
_entity_poly.type
_entity_poly.pdbx_seq_one_letter_code
_entity_poly.pdbx_strand_id
1 'polypeptide(L)'
;MKKQVVSSIIALSLGLFPFQPLQAAWDRPTIAAVSDGLDAFWGEVLRRLGVKYRYPLVYSHRNIQSTPCGPAMLAHYCANSNTIHLNMAQMDRLVGQVGDSAGYFALAHEYGHSVQRHLGILNKNLPIVKIELQADCLAGTFFCS
;
A
#
# COMPACT_ATOMS: atom_id res chain seq x y z
N MET A 1 -29.62 -13.19 -55.56
CA MET A 1 -29.17 -11.81 -55.88
C MET A 1 -29.86 -10.82 -54.94
N LYS A 2 -29.12 -10.21 -54.01
CA LYS A 2 -29.22 -8.80 -53.58
C LYS A 2 -28.28 -8.60 -52.37
N LYS A 3 -27.15 -7.97 -52.64
CA LYS A 3 -26.18 -7.48 -51.65
C LYS A 3 -26.80 -6.26 -50.98
N GLN A 4 -26.78 -6.20 -49.65
CA GLN A 4 -27.00 -4.96 -48.89
C GLN A 4 -25.75 -4.76 -48.04
N VAL A 5 -24.84 -3.95 -48.59
CA VAL A 5 -23.72 -3.34 -47.87
C VAL A 5 -24.34 -2.16 -47.13
N VAL A 6 -24.30 -2.15 -45.80
CA VAL A 6 -24.60 -0.94 -45.02
C VAL A 6 -23.29 -0.45 -44.42
N SER A 7 -22.88 0.70 -44.93
CA SER A 7 -21.70 1.47 -44.57
C SER A 7 -21.66 1.85 -43.09
N SER A 8 -20.42 1.99 -42.62
CA SER A 8 -19.93 2.59 -41.40
C SER A 8 -20.76 3.73 -40.81
N ILE A 9 -20.95 3.69 -39.49
CA ILE A 9 -21.01 4.88 -38.64
C ILE A 9 -20.01 4.67 -37.51
N ILE A 10 -18.79 5.18 -37.71
CA ILE A 10 -17.87 5.45 -36.61
C ILE A 10 -18.47 6.66 -35.88
N ALA A 11 -19.14 6.44 -34.76
CA ALA A 11 -19.54 7.50 -33.87
C ALA A 11 -18.27 8.05 -33.20
N LEU A 12 -17.73 9.12 -33.77
CA LEU A 12 -16.66 9.92 -33.17
C LEU A 12 -17.28 10.71 -31.99
N SER A 13 -17.54 10.05 -30.87
CA SER A 13 -18.00 10.70 -29.64
C SER A 13 -16.81 11.36 -28.94
N LEU A 14 -16.32 12.45 -29.53
CA LEU A 14 -15.41 13.38 -28.86
C LEU A 14 -16.22 14.26 -27.90
N GLY A 15 -16.04 14.04 -26.60
CA GLY A 15 -16.14 15.14 -25.63
C GLY A 15 -17.27 15.12 -24.58
N LEU A 16 -17.83 13.98 -24.17
CA LEU A 16 -18.81 13.94 -23.06
C LEU A 16 -18.53 12.90 -21.96
N PHE A 17 -17.35 12.28 -21.92
CA PHE A 17 -16.95 11.57 -20.71
C PHE A 17 -16.36 12.59 -19.76
N PRO A 18 -16.94 12.80 -18.55
CA PRO A 18 -16.22 13.52 -17.52
C PRO A 18 -14.87 12.81 -17.35
N PHE A 19 -13.78 13.56 -17.49
CA PHE A 19 -12.46 13.12 -17.05
C PHE A 19 -12.57 12.97 -15.53
N GLN A 20 -13.11 11.85 -15.07
CA GLN A 20 -12.89 11.42 -13.71
C GLN A 20 -11.41 11.06 -13.68
N PRO A 21 -10.58 11.71 -12.86
CA PRO A 21 -9.24 11.21 -12.66
C PRO A 21 -9.39 9.74 -12.29
N LEU A 22 -8.65 8.88 -12.99
CA LEU A 22 -8.62 7.46 -12.70
C LEU A 22 -7.86 7.33 -11.37
N GLN A 23 -8.51 7.68 -10.26
CA GLN A 23 -7.98 7.44 -8.93
C GLN A 23 -7.81 5.92 -8.86
N ALA A 24 -6.58 5.44 -8.73
CA ALA A 24 -6.36 4.01 -8.54
C ALA A 24 -7.18 3.58 -7.32
N ALA A 25 -8.15 2.70 -7.53
CA ALA A 25 -8.90 2.13 -6.43
C ALA A 25 -7.91 1.33 -5.57
N TRP A 26 -7.95 1.51 -4.24
CA TRP A 26 -7.13 0.74 -3.32
C TRP A 26 -7.69 -0.68 -3.16
N ASP A 27 -7.62 -1.45 -4.23
CA ASP A 27 -8.15 -2.80 -4.32
C ASP A 27 -7.05 -3.86 -4.12
N ARG A 28 -7.43 -5.14 -4.16
CA ARG A 28 -6.50 -6.24 -3.96
C ARG A 28 -5.34 -6.25 -4.97
N PRO A 29 -5.57 -6.08 -6.29
CA PRO A 29 -4.49 -5.93 -7.26
C PRO A 29 -3.52 -4.80 -6.93
N THR A 30 -4.04 -3.63 -6.56
CA THR A 30 -3.21 -2.47 -6.22
C THR A 30 -2.36 -2.74 -4.98
N ILE A 31 -2.96 -3.29 -3.92
CA ILE A 31 -2.23 -3.68 -2.71
C ILE A 31 -1.13 -4.70 -3.03
N ALA A 32 -1.43 -5.71 -3.85
CA ALA A 32 -0.46 -6.72 -4.25
C ALA A 32 0.72 -6.11 -5.01
N ALA A 33 0.45 -5.25 -6.01
CA ALA A 33 1.50 -4.60 -6.78
C ALA A 33 2.42 -3.71 -5.93
N VAL A 34 1.84 -2.95 -4.99
CA VAL A 34 2.62 -2.10 -4.06
C VAL A 34 3.42 -2.97 -3.09
N SER A 35 2.84 -4.04 -2.55
CA SER A 35 3.54 -5.02 -1.72
C SER A 35 4.71 -5.67 -2.45
N ASP A 36 4.52 -6.10 -3.71
CA ASP A 36 5.59 -6.70 -4.51
C ASP A 36 6.75 -5.72 -4.73
N GLY A 37 6.45 -4.44 -4.97
CA GLY A 37 7.46 -3.39 -5.07
C GLY A 37 8.24 -3.17 -3.77
N LEU A 38 7.54 -3.11 -2.63
CA LEU A 38 8.15 -2.98 -1.31
C LEU A 38 8.99 -4.21 -0.92
N ASP A 39 8.52 -5.41 -1.25
CA ASP A 39 9.25 -6.66 -1.05
C ASP A 39 10.54 -6.69 -1.88
N ALA A 40 10.46 -6.30 -3.15
CA ALA A 40 11.64 -6.21 -4.02
C ALA A 40 12.66 -5.20 -3.49
N PHE A 41 12.22 -4.00 -3.13
CA PHE A 41 13.07 -2.93 -2.61
C PHE A 41 13.77 -3.34 -1.31
N TRP A 42 13.00 -3.71 -0.28
CA TRP A 42 13.57 -4.05 1.02
C TRP A 42 14.33 -5.38 1.01
N GLY A 43 13.88 -6.33 0.20
CA GLY A 43 14.61 -7.57 -0.04
C GLY A 43 16.02 -7.31 -0.55
N GLU A 44 16.17 -6.43 -1.53
CA GLU A 44 17.48 -6.08 -2.07
C GLU A 44 18.34 -5.29 -1.07
N VAL A 45 17.77 -4.25 -0.44
CA VAL A 45 18.48 -3.42 0.53
C VAL A 45 19.00 -4.24 1.70
N LEU A 46 18.13 -5.04 2.34
CA LEU A 46 18.51 -5.82 3.52
C LEU A 46 19.45 -6.97 3.18
N ARG A 47 19.32 -7.57 1.98
CA ARG A 47 20.29 -8.56 1.48
C ARG A 47 21.69 -7.97 1.37
N ARG A 48 21.84 -6.74 0.84
CA ARG A 48 23.13 -6.04 0.77
C ARG A 48 23.72 -5.73 2.15
N LEU A 49 22.86 -5.52 3.15
CA LEU A 49 23.26 -5.30 4.54
C LEU A 49 23.52 -6.60 5.32
N GLY A 50 23.40 -7.77 4.68
CA GLY A 50 23.58 -9.07 5.34
C GLY A 50 22.45 -9.43 6.32
N VAL A 51 21.29 -8.78 6.21
CA VAL A 51 20.13 -8.98 7.07
C VAL A 51 19.15 -9.93 6.40
N LYS A 52 18.82 -11.04 7.08
CA LYS A 52 17.78 -11.96 6.60
C LYS A 52 16.41 -11.30 6.76
N TYR A 53 15.78 -10.96 5.64
CA TYR A 53 14.46 -10.34 5.62
C TYR A 53 13.36 -11.36 5.33
N ARG A 54 12.27 -11.33 6.09
CA ARG A 54 11.04 -12.05 5.78
C ARG A 54 9.96 -11.02 5.47
N TYR A 55 9.41 -11.08 4.27
CA TYR A 55 8.34 -10.19 3.83
C TYR A 55 7.11 -10.30 4.74
N PRO A 56 6.48 -9.18 5.13
CA PRO A 56 5.25 -9.21 5.89
C PRO A 56 4.08 -9.67 5.00
N LEU A 57 3.19 -10.51 5.53
CA LEU A 57 1.95 -10.85 4.82
C LEU A 57 0.93 -9.72 4.99
N VAL A 58 0.36 -9.23 3.89
CA VAL A 58 -0.59 -8.12 3.90
C VAL A 58 -2.03 -8.62 3.80
N TYR A 59 -2.87 -8.23 4.75
CA TYR A 59 -4.29 -8.58 4.81
C TYR A 59 -5.17 -7.34 4.69
N SER A 60 -5.99 -7.30 3.64
CA SER A 60 -7.02 -6.28 3.45
C SER A 60 -8.33 -6.68 4.14
N HIS A 61 -8.84 -5.85 5.04
CA HIS A 61 -10.13 -6.09 5.71
C HIS A 61 -11.13 -5.02 5.32
N ARG A 62 -12.39 -5.38 5.07
CA ARG A 62 -13.44 -4.41 4.69
C ARG A 62 -13.59 -3.31 5.73
N ASN A 63 -13.64 -3.67 7.02
CA ASN A 63 -13.61 -2.75 8.14
C ASN A 63 -13.09 -3.48 9.39
N ILE A 64 -12.10 -2.93 10.08
CA ILE A 64 -11.54 -3.45 11.34
C ILE A 64 -11.17 -2.30 12.26
N GLN A 65 -11.38 -2.44 13.56
CA GLN A 65 -10.90 -1.46 14.55
C GLN A 65 -9.68 -1.98 15.32
N SER A 66 -9.47 -3.29 15.33
CA SER A 66 -8.36 -3.93 16.03
C SER A 66 -7.87 -5.16 15.29
N THR A 67 -6.60 -5.44 15.48
CA THR A 67 -5.87 -6.63 15.02
C THR A 67 -5.54 -7.50 16.23
N PRO A 68 -5.00 -8.71 16.05
CA PRO A 68 -4.51 -9.52 17.16
C PRO A 68 -3.41 -8.87 18.02
N CYS A 69 -2.79 -7.78 17.56
CA CYS A 69 -1.64 -7.17 18.24
C CYS A 69 -1.81 -5.68 18.62
N GLY A 70 -2.94 -5.06 18.26
CA GLY A 70 -3.18 -3.63 18.51
C GLY A 70 -4.30 -3.05 17.65
N PRO A 71 -4.67 -1.77 17.88
CA PRO A 71 -5.66 -1.08 17.07
C PRO A 71 -5.19 -0.95 15.60
N ALA A 72 -6.11 -1.05 14.64
CA ALA A 72 -5.85 -0.75 13.23
C ALA A 72 -6.84 0.31 12.76
N MET A 73 -6.51 1.57 13.03
CA MET A 73 -7.34 2.70 12.62
C MET A 73 -7.27 2.96 11.11
N LEU A 74 -6.11 2.72 10.48
CA LEU A 74 -5.91 2.80 9.04
C LEU A 74 -5.18 1.53 8.55
N ALA A 75 -3.99 1.30 9.11
CA ALA A 75 -3.18 0.12 8.92
C ALA A 75 -2.47 -0.22 10.23
N HIS A 76 -1.92 -1.44 10.35
CA HIS A 76 -1.10 -1.81 11.50
C HIS A 76 -0.21 -3.04 11.21
N TYR A 77 1.05 -2.97 11.61
CA TYR A 77 2.02 -4.05 11.56
C TYR A 77 2.10 -4.85 12.88
N CYS A 78 1.76 -6.13 12.80
CA CYS A 78 1.95 -7.10 13.88
C CYS A 78 3.34 -7.74 13.81
N ALA A 79 4.22 -7.29 14.72
CA ALA A 79 5.58 -7.78 14.79
C ALA A 79 5.65 -9.32 14.99
N ASN A 80 4.91 -9.87 15.95
CA ASN A 80 5.02 -11.30 16.31
C ASN A 80 4.71 -12.25 15.14
N SER A 81 3.69 -11.94 14.34
CA SER A 81 3.27 -12.72 13.17
C SER A 81 3.97 -12.26 11.88
N ASN A 82 4.55 -11.07 11.85
CA ASN A 82 5.04 -10.36 10.66
C ASN A 82 3.91 -10.20 9.63
N THR A 83 2.84 -9.53 10.04
CA THR A 83 1.64 -9.33 9.22
C THR A 83 1.23 -7.87 9.25
N ILE A 84 0.74 -7.35 8.13
CA ILE A 84 0.16 -6.01 8.01
C ILE A 84 -1.33 -6.16 7.81
N HIS A 85 -2.13 -5.39 8.55
CA HIS A 85 -3.58 -5.41 8.47
C HIS A 85 -4.09 -4.04 8.04
N LEU A 86 -4.79 -3.97 6.91
CA LEU A 86 -5.35 -2.75 6.35
C LEU A 86 -6.85 -2.66 6.65
N ASN A 87 -7.31 -1.50 7.13
CA ASN A 87 -8.73 -1.16 7.15
C ASN A 87 -9.10 -0.47 5.84
N MET A 88 -9.74 -1.22 4.93
CA MET A 88 -10.06 -0.72 3.58
C MET A 88 -11.10 0.41 3.60
N ALA A 89 -12.07 0.38 4.50
CA ALA A 89 -13.02 1.50 4.65
C ALA A 89 -12.31 2.82 5.01
N GLN A 90 -11.18 2.75 5.71
CA GLN A 90 -10.39 3.93 6.08
C GLN A 90 -9.41 4.31 4.96
N MET A 91 -8.82 3.31 4.31
CA MET A 91 -7.95 3.50 3.15
C MET A 91 -8.71 4.18 2.01
N ASP A 92 -9.92 3.71 1.68
CA ASP A 92 -10.77 4.30 0.64
C ASP A 92 -11.10 5.76 0.96
N ARG A 93 -11.36 6.08 2.23
CA ARG A 93 -11.59 7.47 2.68
C ARG A 93 -10.34 8.32 2.53
N LEU A 94 -9.19 7.82 2.97
CA LEU A 94 -7.90 8.52 2.85
C LEU A 94 -7.58 8.81 1.39
N VAL A 95 -7.72 7.80 0.52
CA VAL A 95 -7.40 7.89 -0.91
C VAL A 95 -8.37 8.82 -1.64
N GLY A 96 -9.65 8.79 -1.28
CA GLY A 96 -10.65 9.70 -1.82
C GLY A 96 -10.43 11.17 -1.41
N GLN A 97 -9.81 11.41 -0.25
CA GLN A 97 -9.56 12.76 0.26
C GLN A 97 -8.20 13.33 -0.15
N VAL A 98 -7.16 12.50 -0.14
CA VAL A 98 -5.75 12.94 -0.26
C VAL A 98 -5.11 12.50 -1.58
N GLY A 99 -5.58 11.39 -2.17
CA GLY A 99 -4.95 10.77 -3.33
C GLY A 99 -4.41 9.37 -3.04
N ASP A 100 -4.08 8.64 -4.10
CA ASP A 100 -3.53 7.28 -4.04
C ASP A 100 -2.16 7.21 -3.35
N SER A 101 -1.35 8.27 -3.47
CA SER A 101 -0.07 8.44 -2.79
C SER A 101 -0.15 8.28 -1.28
N ALA A 102 -1.25 8.71 -0.65
CA ALA A 102 -1.45 8.57 0.78
C ALA A 102 -1.60 7.10 1.19
N GLY A 103 -2.27 6.29 0.37
CA GLY A 103 -2.34 4.86 0.60
C GLY A 103 -0.97 4.19 0.39
N TYR A 104 -0.21 4.61 -0.64
CA TYR A 104 1.10 4.01 -0.91
C TYR A 104 2.00 4.25 0.31
N PHE A 105 1.93 5.46 0.88
CA PHE A 105 2.71 5.84 2.04
C PHE A 105 2.27 5.07 3.29
N ALA A 106 0.96 4.90 3.50
CA ALA A 106 0.44 4.12 4.62
C ALA A 106 0.94 2.66 4.59
N LEU A 107 0.95 2.01 3.42
CA LEU A 107 1.48 0.65 3.30
C LEU A 107 3.01 0.61 3.49
N ALA A 108 3.74 1.57 2.90
CA ALA A 108 5.18 1.67 3.05
C ALA A 108 5.61 1.95 4.52
N HIS A 109 4.82 2.71 5.27
CA HIS A 109 5.01 2.96 6.71
C HIS A 109 4.96 1.65 7.51
N GLU A 110 3.97 0.80 7.27
CA GLU A 110 3.88 -0.49 7.98
C GLU A 110 5.02 -1.45 7.59
N TYR A 111 5.51 -1.36 6.36
CA TYR A 111 6.76 -1.99 5.96
C TYR A 111 7.96 -1.42 6.72
N GLY A 112 7.99 -0.13 7.00
CA GLY A 112 8.96 0.52 7.89
C GLY A 112 9.04 -0.19 9.25
N HIS A 113 7.91 -0.50 9.88
CA HIS A 113 7.90 -1.29 11.12
C HIS A 113 8.42 -2.72 10.94
N SER A 114 8.11 -3.37 9.82
CA SER A 114 8.70 -4.68 9.46
C SER A 114 10.22 -4.59 9.37
N VAL A 115 10.75 -3.57 8.72
CA VAL A 115 12.19 -3.34 8.57
C VAL A 115 12.83 -3.06 9.93
N GLN A 116 12.22 -2.21 10.76
CA GLN A 116 12.68 -1.98 12.14
C GLN A 116 12.81 -3.29 12.92
N ARG A 117 11.84 -4.19 12.79
CA ARG A 117 11.88 -5.50 13.45
C ARG A 117 13.07 -6.33 12.96
N HIS A 118 13.28 -6.43 11.65
CA HIS A 118 14.34 -7.25 11.08
C HIS A 118 15.75 -6.68 11.30
N LEU A 119 15.87 -5.37 11.43
CA LEU A 119 17.10 -4.70 11.85
C LEU A 119 17.35 -4.78 13.36
N GLY A 120 16.39 -5.29 14.15
CA GLY A 120 16.50 -5.34 15.62
C GLY A 120 16.38 -3.98 16.30
N ILE A 121 15.86 -2.96 15.60
CA ILE A 121 15.72 -1.57 16.10
C ILE A 121 14.28 -1.22 16.49
N LEU A 122 13.32 -2.12 16.28
CA LEU A 122 11.96 -1.99 16.80
C LEU A 122 11.95 -2.14 18.33
N ASN A 123 12.18 -1.03 19.03
CA ASN A 123 12.26 -0.98 20.49
C ASN A 123 11.03 -0.29 21.09
N LYS A 124 10.12 -1.09 21.66
CA LYS A 124 8.88 -0.61 22.30
C LYS A 124 9.10 0.22 23.58
N ASN A 125 10.33 0.27 24.10
CA ASN A 125 10.67 1.12 25.25
C ASN A 125 11.06 2.56 24.82
N LEU A 126 11.16 2.83 23.52
CA LEU A 126 11.37 4.18 23.02
C LEU A 126 10.05 4.97 23.03
N PRO A 127 10.10 6.32 23.08
CA PRO A 127 8.92 7.15 22.86
C PRO A 127 8.24 6.78 21.54
N ILE A 128 6.91 6.66 21.56
CA ILE A 128 6.11 6.26 20.39
C ILE A 128 6.45 7.11 19.16
N VAL A 129 6.55 8.43 19.32
CA VAL A 129 6.91 9.38 18.25
C VAL A 129 8.22 8.99 17.56
N LYS A 130 9.20 8.45 18.29
CA LYS A 130 10.48 8.04 17.70
C LYS A 130 10.33 6.77 16.85
N ILE A 131 9.49 5.83 17.28
CA ILE A 131 9.21 4.59 16.54
C ILE A 131 8.48 4.92 15.24
N GLU A 132 7.43 5.74 15.33
CA GLU A 132 6.61 6.15 14.18
C GLU A 132 7.40 6.99 13.18
N LEU A 133 8.13 8.03 13.63
CA LEU A 133 8.95 8.86 12.72
C LEU A 133 10.06 8.06 12.03
N GLN A 134 10.59 7.03 12.69
CA GLN A 134 11.54 6.14 12.03
C GLN A 134 10.86 5.28 10.97
N ALA A 135 9.62 4.82 11.19
CA ALA A 135 8.85 4.11 10.17
C ALA A 135 8.52 5.02 8.98
N ASP A 136 8.16 6.29 9.22
CA ASP A 136 7.95 7.31 8.18
C ASP A 136 9.23 7.57 7.37
N CYS A 137 10.37 7.67 8.05
CA CYS A 137 11.66 7.85 7.38
C CYS A 137 11.99 6.66 6.47
N LEU A 138 11.76 5.43 6.95
CA LEU A 138 11.95 4.22 6.15
C LEU A 138 10.97 4.16 4.97
N ALA A 139 9.69 4.51 5.17
CA ALA A 139 8.72 4.63 4.09
C ALA A 139 9.21 5.57 3.00
N GLY A 140 9.72 6.76 3.38
CA GLY A 140 10.28 7.73 2.45
C GLY A 140 11.40 7.20 1.56
N THR A 141 12.23 6.27 2.06
CA THR A 141 13.32 5.68 1.25
C THR A 141 12.81 4.88 0.05
N PHE A 142 11.62 4.27 0.15
CA PHE A 142 10.99 3.54 -0.95
C PHE A 142 10.44 4.49 -2.02
N PHE A 143 9.99 5.69 -1.66
CA PHE A 143 9.47 6.66 -2.63
C PHE A 143 10.55 7.33 -3.48
N CYS A 144 11.81 7.25 -3.06
CA CYS A 144 12.95 7.85 -3.77
C CYS A 144 13.78 6.83 -4.58
N SER A 145 13.32 5.57 -4.68
CA SER A 145 14.06 4.46 -5.31
C SER A 145 13.72 4.25 -6.78
#